data_AF-A0A444R0H4-F1
#
_entry.id   AF-A0A444R0H4-F1
#
_cell.length_a   1.000
_cell.length_b   1.000
_cell.length_c   1.000
_cell.angle_alpha   90.00
_cell.angle_beta   90.00
_cell.angle_gamma   90.00
#
_symmetry.space_group_name_H-M   'P 1'
#
loop_
_entity.id
_entity.type
_entity.pdbx_description
1 polymer ?
#
loop_
_entity_poly.entity_id
_entity_poly.type
_entity_poly.pdbx_seq_one_letter_code
_entity_poly.pdbx_strand_id
1 'polypeptide(L)'
;MAKNYYDITLALAGICQSARLVQQLAHQGHCDGDALHVSLNSIIDMNPSSTLAVFGGSEANLRVGLETLLGVLNASSRQGLNAELTRYTLSLMVLERKLSSAKGALDTLGNRINGLQRQLEHFDLQSETLMSAMAAIYVDVISPLGPRIQVT
;
A
#
# COMPACT_ATOMS: atom_id res chain seq x y z
N MET A 1 8.16 14.36 16.39
CA MET A 1 6.69 14.56 16.36
C MET A 1 6.09 13.76 17.51
N ALA A 2 5.19 14.33 18.31
CA ALA A 2 4.53 13.57 19.38
C ALA A 2 3.50 12.61 18.76
N LYS A 3 3.41 11.39 19.29
CA LYS A 3 2.42 10.40 18.86
C LYS A 3 1.01 10.99 18.96
N ASN A 4 0.29 11.04 17.86
CA ASN A 4 -1.09 11.51 17.81
C ASN A 4 -1.95 10.54 16.96
N TYR A 5 -3.24 10.50 17.25
CA TYR A 5 -4.16 9.58 16.55
C TYR A 5 -4.43 9.99 15.11
N TYR A 6 -4.29 11.28 14.78
CA TYR A 6 -4.48 11.77 13.43
C TYR A 6 -3.51 11.10 12.44
N ASP A 7 -2.20 11.17 12.69
CA ASP A 7 -1.18 10.56 11.85
C ASP A 7 -1.33 9.03 11.80
N ILE A 8 -1.67 8.40 12.93
CA ILE A 8 -1.91 6.95 13.00
C ILE A 8 -3.09 6.54 12.11
N THR A 9 -4.18 7.32 12.15
CA THR A 9 -5.36 7.05 11.32
C THR A 9 -5.05 7.23 9.83
N LEU A 10 -4.30 8.27 9.44
CA LEU A 10 -3.90 8.47 8.05
C LEU A 10 -3.05 7.31 7.53
N ALA A 11 -2.03 6.89 8.30
CA ALA A 11 -1.17 5.77 7.92
C ALA A 11 -1.97 4.46 7.80
N LEU A 12 -2.87 4.20 8.74
CA LEU A 12 -3.73 3.01 8.70
C LEU A 12 -4.69 3.04 7.50
N ALA A 13 -5.24 4.21 7.17
CA ALA A 13 -6.06 4.40 5.99
C ALA A 13 -5.29 4.06 4.71
N GLY A 14 -4.00 4.40 4.61
CA GLY A 14 -3.15 3.99 3.48
C GLY A 14 -3.08 2.47 3.29
N ILE A 15 -2.97 1.70 4.38
CA ILE A 15 -3.00 0.22 4.33
C ILE A 15 -4.36 -0.27 3.84
N CYS A 16 -5.45 0.28 4.39
CA CYS A 16 -6.81 -0.08 4.01
C CYS A 16 -7.14 0.30 2.55
N GLN A 17 -6.58 1.41 2.05
CA GLN A 17 -6.73 1.82 0.65
C GLN A 17 -6.11 0.79 -0.29
N SER A 18 -4.88 0.34 0.01
CA SER A 18 -4.23 -0.73 -0.76
C SER A 18 -5.06 -2.02 -0.75
N ALA A 19 -5.56 -2.44 0.41
CA ALA A 19 -6.43 -3.61 0.52
C ALA A 19 -7.70 -3.49 -0.34
N ARG A 20 -8.33 -2.31 -0.37
CA ARG A 20 -9.53 -2.06 -1.18
C ARG A 20 -9.24 -2.09 -2.68
N LEU A 21 -8.14 -1.48 -3.11
CA LEU A 21 -7.73 -1.47 -4.52
C LEU A 21 -7.41 -2.89 -5.01
N VAL A 22 -6.74 -3.70 -4.19
CA VAL A 22 -6.47 -5.11 -4.50
C VAL A 22 -7.77 -5.91 -4.67
N GLN A 23 -8.73 -5.76 -3.76
CA GLN A 23 -10.03 -6.43 -3.88
C GLN A 23 -10.78 -6.00 -5.16
N GLN A 24 -10.78 -4.71 -5.49
CA GLN A 24 -11.39 -4.22 -6.73
C GLN A 24 -10.73 -4.83 -7.96
N LEU A 25 -9.40 -4.82 -8.02
CA LEU A 25 -8.63 -5.42 -9.13
C LEU A 25 -8.92 -6.92 -9.27
N ALA A 26 -8.96 -7.67 -8.16
CA ALA A 26 -9.20 -9.11 -8.18
C ALA A 26 -10.59 -9.46 -8.72
N HIS A 27 -11.62 -8.73 -8.31
CA HIS A 27 -13.01 -9.03 -8.67
C HIS A 27 -13.48 -8.38 -9.98
N GLN A 28 -12.92 -7.22 -10.35
CA GLN A 28 -13.43 -6.38 -11.44
C GLN A 28 -12.41 -6.21 -12.58
N GLY A 29 -11.13 -6.50 -12.35
CA GLY A 29 -10.05 -6.22 -13.30
C GLY A 29 -9.65 -4.74 -13.38
N HIS A 30 -10.30 -3.86 -12.62
CA HIS A 30 -10.01 -2.44 -12.53
C HIS A 30 -10.31 -1.92 -11.11
N CYS A 31 -9.79 -0.75 -10.75
CA CYS A 31 -10.02 -0.11 -9.45
C CYS A 31 -10.15 1.41 -9.58
N ASP A 32 -10.35 2.09 -8.46
CA ASP A 32 -10.36 3.55 -8.41
C ASP A 32 -8.99 4.12 -8.85
N GLY A 33 -8.97 4.82 -9.98
CA GLY A 33 -7.75 5.29 -10.63
C GLY A 33 -7.03 6.39 -9.84
N ASP A 34 -7.77 7.27 -9.18
CA ASP A 34 -7.21 8.37 -8.39
C ASP A 34 -6.59 7.84 -7.10
N ALA A 35 -7.31 6.95 -6.40
CA ALA A 35 -6.79 6.30 -5.19
C ALA A 35 -5.58 5.41 -5.52
N LEU A 36 -5.58 4.72 -6.66
CA LEU A 36 -4.41 3.97 -7.15
C LEU A 36 -3.23 4.90 -7.42
N HIS A 37 -3.45 6.01 -8.12
CA HIS A 37 -2.40 7.00 -8.38
C HIS A 37 -1.77 7.53 -7.08
N VAL A 38 -2.59 7.87 -6.08
CA VAL A 38 -2.11 8.29 -4.75
C VAL A 38 -1.28 7.19 -4.09
N SER A 39 -1.79 5.96 -4.07
CA SER A 39 -1.09 4.84 -3.42
C SER A 39 0.23 4.50 -4.11
N LEU A 40 0.30 4.56 -5.44
CA LEU A 40 1.56 4.36 -6.18
C LEU A 40 2.55 5.50 -5.96
N ASN A 41 2.08 6.76 -5.95
CA ASN A 41 2.94 7.91 -5.69
C ASN A 41 3.57 7.86 -4.30
N SER A 42 2.84 7.37 -3.29
CA SER A 42 3.37 7.22 -1.93
C SER A 42 4.59 6.30 -1.83
N ILE A 43 4.86 5.47 -2.85
CA ILE A 43 6.04 4.60 -2.91
C ILE A 43 7.27 5.38 -3.38
N ILE A 44 7.08 6.33 -4.31
CA ILE A 44 8.19 7.02 -5.01
C ILE A 44 8.49 8.39 -4.42
N ASP A 45 7.57 8.99 -3.65
CA ASP A 45 7.86 10.17 -2.83
C ASP A 45 8.62 9.78 -1.55
N MET A 46 9.95 9.77 -1.65
CA MET A 46 10.82 9.21 -0.61
C MET A 46 11.16 10.15 0.54
N ASN A 47 10.85 11.45 0.44
CA ASN A 47 11.18 12.43 1.48
C ASN A 47 9.98 13.32 1.87
N PRO A 48 8.87 12.73 2.34
CA PRO A 48 7.67 13.47 2.71
C PRO A 48 7.90 14.29 4.00
N SER A 49 7.35 15.51 4.05
CA SER A 49 7.48 16.43 5.19
C SER A 49 6.53 16.13 6.36
N SER A 50 5.51 15.29 6.14
CA SER A 50 4.52 14.88 7.14
C SER A 50 3.86 13.56 6.73
N THR A 51 3.10 12.93 7.64
CA THR A 51 2.33 11.72 7.32
C THR A 51 1.29 11.97 6.23
N LEU A 52 0.66 13.14 6.20
CA LEU A 52 -0.28 13.50 5.13
C LEU A 52 0.44 13.73 3.79
N ALA A 53 1.67 14.26 3.82
CA ALA A 53 2.47 14.50 2.62
C ALA A 53 2.80 13.20 1.87
N VAL A 54 2.96 12.07 2.57
CA VAL A 54 3.11 10.71 1.97
C VAL A 54 1.99 10.43 0.96
N PHE A 55 0.79 10.95 1.22
CA PHE A 55 -0.40 10.73 0.40
C PHE A 55 -0.78 11.97 -0.42
N GLY A 56 0.18 12.85 -0.73
CA GLY A 56 -0.03 14.03 -1.56
C GLY A 56 -0.64 15.24 -0.85
N GLY A 57 -0.62 15.28 0.49
CA GLY A 57 -0.93 16.49 1.26
C GLY A 57 -2.42 16.82 1.41
N SER A 58 -3.33 15.95 1.00
CA SER A 58 -4.78 16.14 1.10
C SER A 58 -5.48 14.91 1.66
N GLU A 59 -6.35 15.09 2.66
CA GLU A 59 -7.11 13.99 3.27
C GLU A 59 -8.07 13.33 2.27
N ALA A 60 -8.52 14.08 1.26
CA ALA A 60 -9.38 13.57 0.19
C ALA A 60 -8.72 12.40 -0.57
N ASN A 61 -7.38 12.41 -0.66
CA ASN A 61 -6.59 11.36 -1.33
C ASN A 61 -6.66 10.01 -0.58
N LEU A 62 -7.08 10.02 0.69
CA LEU A 62 -7.23 8.85 1.54
C LEU A 62 -8.69 8.45 1.76
N ARG A 63 -9.65 9.06 1.07
CA ARG A 63 -11.08 8.81 1.27
C ARG A 63 -11.42 7.32 1.19
N VAL A 64 -10.95 6.63 0.15
CA VAL A 64 -11.17 5.19 -0.04
C VAL A 64 -10.61 4.39 1.14
N GLY A 65 -9.41 4.73 1.59
CA GLY A 65 -8.77 4.11 2.75
C GLY A 65 -9.53 4.34 4.07
N LEU A 66 -9.99 5.57 4.30
CA LEU A 66 -10.72 5.96 5.51
C LEU A 66 -12.10 5.28 5.57
N GLU A 67 -12.85 5.23 4.47
CA GLU A 67 -14.11 4.51 4.39
C GLU A 67 -13.89 3.00 4.60
N THR A 68 -12.83 2.45 4.01
CA THR A 68 -12.47 1.02 4.18
C THR A 68 -12.08 0.70 5.62
N LEU A 69 -11.34 1.59 6.27
CA LEU A 69 -10.91 1.46 7.66
C LEU A 69 -12.11 1.33 8.61
N LEU A 70 -13.17 2.13 8.40
CA LEU A 70 -14.41 1.99 9.18
C LEU A 70 -15.03 0.61 9.02
N GLY A 71 -15.02 0.07 7.79
CA GLY A 71 -15.48 -1.29 7.51
C GLY A 71 -14.63 -2.35 8.20
N VAL A 72 -13.30 -2.25 8.11
CA VAL A 72 -12.36 -3.22 8.69
C VAL A 72 -12.44 -3.26 10.22
N LEU A 73 -12.57 -2.10 10.87
CA LEU A 73 -12.63 -2.02 12.34
C LEU A 73 -14.00 -2.41 12.92
N ASN A 74 -15.09 -2.12 12.20
CA ASN A 74 -16.45 -2.37 12.69
C ASN A 74 -17.09 -3.66 12.15
N ALA A 75 -16.46 -4.33 11.17
CA ALA A 75 -16.96 -5.59 10.65
C ALA A 75 -16.89 -6.70 11.71
N SER A 76 -18.04 -7.04 12.28
CA SER A 76 -18.17 -8.16 13.22
C SER A 76 -18.30 -9.53 12.54
N SER A 77 -18.54 -9.55 11.23
CA SER A 77 -18.69 -10.79 10.46
C SER A 77 -17.33 -11.31 9.97
N ARG A 78 -17.07 -12.60 10.20
CA ARG A 78 -15.89 -13.31 9.67
C ARG A 78 -16.04 -13.73 8.19
N GLN A 79 -17.16 -13.40 7.55
CA GLN A 79 -17.49 -13.81 6.19
C GLN A 79 -17.95 -12.61 5.34
N GLY A 80 -17.74 -12.71 4.02
CA GLY A 80 -18.10 -11.69 3.03
C GLY A 80 -16.94 -10.76 2.64
N LEU A 81 -17.25 -9.79 1.78
CA LEU A 81 -16.27 -8.86 1.18
C LEU A 81 -15.49 -8.05 2.24
N ASN A 82 -16.13 -7.69 3.36
CA ASN A 82 -15.45 -6.97 4.43
C ASN A 82 -14.40 -7.84 5.14
N ALA A 83 -14.65 -9.14 5.27
CA ALA A 83 -13.69 -10.06 5.89
C ALA A 83 -12.43 -10.22 5.03
N GLU A 84 -12.56 -10.11 3.71
CA GLU A 84 -11.43 -10.12 2.78
C GLU A 84 -10.53 -8.89 2.96
N LEU A 85 -11.12 -7.69 3.07
CA LEU A 85 -10.40 -6.46 3.36
C LEU A 85 -9.64 -6.54 4.70
N THR A 86 -10.26 -7.13 5.73
CA THR A 86 -9.60 -7.38 7.01
C THR A 86 -8.43 -8.36 6.86
N ARG A 87 -8.58 -9.44 6.09
CA ARG A 87 -7.48 -10.39 5.83
C ARG A 87 -6.32 -9.71 5.13
N TYR A 88 -6.56 -8.97 4.04
CA TYR A 88 -5.50 -8.24 3.33
C TYR A 88 -4.78 -7.24 4.24
N THR A 89 -5.53 -6.44 4.99
CA THR A 89 -4.97 -5.45 5.92
C THR A 89 -4.06 -6.11 6.96
N LEU A 90 -4.51 -7.19 7.60
CA LEU A 90 -3.70 -7.92 8.58
C LEU A 90 -2.48 -8.61 7.94
N SER A 91 -2.64 -9.22 6.77
CA SER A 91 -1.54 -9.84 6.04
C SER A 91 -0.43 -8.84 5.68
N LEU A 92 -0.80 -7.62 5.26
CA LEU A 92 0.15 -6.55 4.99
C LEU A 92 0.91 -6.15 6.26
N MET A 93 0.22 -5.97 7.39
CA MET A 93 0.87 -5.65 8.68
C MET A 93 1.84 -6.74 9.14
N VAL A 94 1.46 -8.02 9.01
CA VAL A 94 2.33 -9.14 9.36
C VAL A 94 3.58 -9.16 8.48
N LEU A 95 3.42 -8.93 7.18
CA LEU A 95 4.54 -8.96 6.24
C LEU A 95 5.48 -7.77 6.45
N GLU A 96 4.95 -6.58 6.76
CA GLU A 96 5.76 -5.42 7.12
C GLU A 96 6.57 -5.66 8.40
N ARG A 97 5.99 -6.29 9.44
CA ARG A 97 6.76 -6.64 10.65
C ARG A 97 7.93 -7.57 10.34
N LYS A 98 7.76 -8.50 9.40
CA LYS A 98 8.83 -9.40 8.94
C LYS A 98 9.89 -8.64 8.14
N LEU A 99 9.49 -7.77 7.24
CA LEU A 99 10.38 -6.88 6.49
C LEU A 99 11.25 -6.04 7.42
N SER A 100 10.64 -5.38 8.40
CA SER A 100 11.34 -4.53 9.36
C SER A 100 12.26 -5.30 10.30
N SER A 101 12.01 -6.60 10.51
CA SER A 101 12.85 -7.48 11.34
C SER A 101 13.97 -8.17 10.55
N ALA A 102 13.86 -8.24 9.22
CA ALA A 102 14.84 -8.90 8.36
C ALA A 102 16.04 -7.97 8.10
N LYS A 103 17.23 -8.37 8.58
CA LYS A 103 18.45 -7.57 8.49
C LYS A 103 18.77 -7.21 7.03
N GLY A 104 18.83 -5.92 6.72
CA GLY A 104 19.16 -5.38 5.40
C GLY A 104 18.00 -5.38 4.37
N ALA A 105 16.81 -5.88 4.74
CA ALA A 105 15.69 -5.95 3.80
C ALA A 105 15.08 -4.57 3.51
N LEU A 106 14.95 -3.70 4.53
CA LEU A 106 14.52 -2.31 4.33
C LEU A 106 15.50 -1.50 3.48
N ASP A 107 16.81 -1.68 3.68
CA ASP A 107 17.83 -1.02 2.86
C ASP A 107 17.75 -1.48 1.40
N THR A 108 17.57 -2.78 1.20
CA THR A 108 17.37 -3.36 -0.14
C THR A 108 16.12 -2.81 -0.81
N LEU A 109 15.00 -2.72 -0.07
CA LEU A 109 13.75 -2.16 -0.57
C LEU A 109 13.92 -0.69 -0.98
N GLY A 110 14.53 0.14 -0.12
CA GLY A 110 14.79 1.55 -0.42
C GLY A 110 15.68 1.74 -1.65
N ASN A 111 16.74 0.93 -1.79
CA ASN A 111 17.61 0.96 -2.97
C ASN A 111 16.86 0.55 -4.26
N ARG A 112 16.00 -0.46 -4.18
CA ARG A 112 15.19 -0.92 -5.32
C ARG A 112 14.15 0.12 -5.73
N ILE A 113 13.50 0.79 -4.77
CA ILE A 113 12.54 1.88 -5.03
C ILE A 113 13.26 3.08 -5.66
N ASN A 114 14.40 3.53 -5.11
CA ASN A 114 15.22 4.58 -5.71
C ASN A 114 15.60 4.25 -7.16
N GLY A 115 15.85 2.98 -7.45
CA GLY A 115 16.15 2.49 -8.78
C GLY A 115 15.07 2.74 -9.83
N LEU A 116 13.82 2.99 -9.43
CA LEU A 116 12.69 3.28 -10.33
C LEU A 116 12.75 4.67 -10.97
N GLN A 117 13.55 5.60 -10.41
CA GLN A 117 13.65 6.98 -10.92
C GLN A 117 14.04 7.03 -12.39
N ARG A 118 14.94 6.15 -12.84
CA ARG A 118 15.36 6.06 -14.25
C ARG A 118 14.22 5.68 -15.19
N GLN A 119 13.30 4.82 -14.75
CA GLN A 119 12.14 4.46 -15.55
C GLN A 119 11.11 5.59 -15.56
N LEU A 120 10.96 6.32 -14.45
CA LEU A 120 10.06 7.48 -14.35
C LEU A 120 10.48 8.65 -15.27
N GLU A 121 11.74 8.73 -15.69
CA GLU A 121 12.20 9.71 -16.70
C GLU A 121 11.60 9.48 -18.10
N HIS A 122 11.14 8.26 -18.38
CA HIS A 122 10.70 7.84 -19.72
C HIS A 122 9.27 7.32 -19.77
N PHE A 123 8.70 6.94 -18.63
CA PHE A 123 7.42 6.28 -18.54
C PHE A 123 6.58 6.87 -17.41
N ASP A 124 5.27 6.98 -17.65
CA ASP A 124 4.32 7.39 -16.61
C ASP A 124 4.25 6.34 -15.48
N LEU A 125 3.89 6.81 -14.28
CA LEU A 125 3.76 5.98 -13.09
C LEU A 125 2.81 4.78 -13.28
N GLN A 126 1.72 4.98 -14.02
CA GLN A 126 0.71 3.95 -14.28
C GLN A 126 0.97 3.15 -15.57
N SER A 127 2.13 3.33 -16.21
CA SER A 127 2.53 2.50 -17.36
C SER A 127 2.74 1.04 -16.95
N GLU A 128 2.53 0.12 -17.90
CA GLU A 128 2.80 -1.31 -17.68
C GLU A 128 4.24 -1.57 -17.25
N THR A 129 5.19 -0.76 -17.74
CA THR A 129 6.60 -0.85 -17.39
C THR A 129 6.84 -0.55 -15.92
N LEU A 130 6.29 0.56 -15.40
CA LEU A 130 6.43 0.89 -13.97
C LEU A 130 5.68 -0.09 -13.08
N MET A 131 4.47 -0.48 -13.48
CA MET A 131 3.68 -1.45 -12.73
C MET A 131 4.43 -2.79 -12.61
N SER A 132 5.03 -3.27 -13.70
CA SER A 132 5.85 -4.48 -13.72
C SER A 132 7.10 -4.34 -12.85
N ALA A 133 7.76 -3.19 -12.89
CA ALA A 133 8.94 -2.92 -12.07
C ALA A 133 8.60 -2.90 -10.57
N MET A 134 7.51 -2.23 -10.17
CA MET A 134 7.04 -2.21 -8.78
C MET A 134 6.60 -3.61 -8.31
N ALA A 135 5.89 -4.36 -9.16
CA ALA A 135 5.53 -5.74 -8.87
C ALA A 135 6.76 -6.63 -8.66
N ALA A 136 7.81 -6.47 -9.47
CA ALA A 136 9.06 -7.20 -9.31
C ALA A 136 9.74 -6.88 -7.97
N ILE A 137 9.72 -5.62 -7.51
CA ILE A 137 10.24 -5.26 -6.18
C ILE A 137 9.48 -6.01 -5.07
N TYR A 138 8.14 -6.03 -5.15
CA TYR A 138 7.34 -6.78 -4.18
C TYR A 138 7.65 -8.27 -4.21
N VAL A 139 7.73 -8.88 -5.40
CA VAL A 139 8.00 -10.32 -5.57
C VAL A 139 9.39 -10.69 -5.05
N ASP A 140 10.42 -9.89 -5.34
CA ASP A 140 11.81 -10.20 -5.02
C ASP A 140 12.15 -9.93 -3.56
N VAL A 141 11.62 -8.84 -2.98
CA VAL A 141 12.09 -8.32 -1.69
C VAL A 141 11.11 -8.62 -0.56
N ILE A 142 9.80 -8.52 -0.81
CA ILE A 142 8.78 -8.52 0.23
C ILE A 142 8.10 -9.90 0.34
N SER A 143 7.62 -10.42 -0.79
CA SER A 143 6.87 -11.68 -0.84
C SER A 143 7.60 -12.91 -0.24
N PRO A 144 8.94 -13.07 -0.37
CA PRO A 144 9.64 -14.25 0.13
C PRO A 144 9.76 -14.29 1.66
N LEU A 145 9.48 -13.19 2.35
CA LEU A 145 9.59 -13.08 3.81
C LEU A 145 8.49 -13.86 4.55
N GLY A 146 7.43 -14.29 3.85
CA GLY A 146 6.36 -15.03 4.47
C GLY A 146 5.49 -15.81 3.48
N PRO A 147 4.44 -16.48 3.98
CA PRO A 147 3.43 -17.07 3.12
C PRO A 147 2.81 -16.01 2.20
N ARG A 148 2.50 -16.40 0.96
CA ARG A 148 1.88 -15.48 -0.01
C ARG A 148 0.53 -14.99 0.51
N ILE A 149 0.29 -13.69 0.35
CA ILE A 149 -1.04 -13.10 0.53
C ILE A 149 -1.96 -13.74 -0.51
N GLN A 150 -3.04 -14.38 -0.03
CA GLN A 150 -3.99 -15.07 -0.88
C GLN A 150 -5.00 -14.08 -1.43
N VAL A 151 -4.78 -13.61 -2.66
CA VAL A 151 -5.72 -12.76 -3.38
C VAL A 151 -6.75 -13.65 -4.09
N THR A 152 -8.04 -13.39 -3.89
CA THR A 152 -9.16 -14.19 -4.40
C THR A 152 -10.17 -13.35 -5.15
#